data_AF-A0A933MJY5-F1
#
_entry.id   AF-A0A933MJY5-F1
#
_cell.length_a   1.000
_cell.length_b   1.000
_cell.length_c   1.000
_cell.angle_alpha   90.00
_cell.angle_beta   90.00
_cell.angle_gamma   90.00
#
_symmetry.space_group_name_H-M   'P 1'
#
loop_
_entity.id
_entity.type
_entity.pdbx_description
1 polymer ?
#
loop_
_entity_poly.entity_id
_entity_poly.type
_entity_poly.pdbx_seq_one_letter_code
_entity_poly.pdbx_strand_id
1 'polypeptide(L)' 'MKTTLNIDDSVMALLKREAARQGRTMSELVESALRLMFRAQRRRSDLPPLPTFRSGGHLVDVADRDALYQAMEGR' A
#
# COMPACT_ATOMS: atom_id res chain seq x y z
N MET A 1 1.62 -22.48 -5.54
CA MET A 1 1.64 -23.82 -4.90
C MET A 1 0.22 -24.20 -4.53
N LYS A 2 -0.16 -25.49 -4.63
CA LYS A 2 -1.45 -25.99 -4.15
C LYS A 2 -1.23 -26.76 -2.85
N THR A 3 -2.00 -26.41 -1.83
CA THR A 3 -1.94 -27.02 -0.50
C THR A 3 -3.35 -27.43 -0.10
N THR A 4 -3.47 -28.53 0.63
CA THR A 4 -4.71 -28.98 1.26
C THR A 4 -4.69 -28.57 2.73
N LEU A 5 -5.75 -27.92 3.19
CA LEU A 5 -5.89 -27.39 4.54
C LEU A 5 -7.18 -27.94 5.14
N ASN A 6 -7.14 -28.32 6.41
CA ASN A 6 -8.35 -28.64 7.16
C ASN A 6 -8.97 -27.32 7.66
N ILE A 7 -10.21 -27.06 7.29
CA ILE A 7 -10.96 -25.85 7.65
C ILE A 7 -12.30 -26.32 8.22
N ASP A 8 -12.68 -25.79 9.38
CA ASP A 8 -13.98 -26.07 9.99
C ASP A 8 -15.14 -25.65 9.06
N ASP A 9 -16.22 -26.43 9.05
CA ASP A 9 -17.36 -26.21 8.14
C ASP A 9 -18.02 -24.85 8.34
N SER A 10 -18.09 -24.35 9.58
CA SER A 10 -18.64 -23.02 9.86
C SER A 10 -17.78 -21.92 9.24
N VAL A 11 -16.46 -22.06 9.30
CA VAL A 11 -15.50 -21.14 8.70
C VAL A 11 -15.58 -21.20 7.17
N MET A 12 -15.73 -22.40 6.61
CA MET A 12 -15.89 -22.59 5.17
C MET A 12 -17.17 -21.93 4.64
N ALA A 13 -18.27 -21.97 5.41
CA ALA A 13 -19.50 -21.27 5.08
C ALA A 13 -19.32 -19.74 5.07
N LEU A 14 -18.61 -19.19 6.06
CA LEU A 14 -18.27 -17.77 6.12
C LEU A 14 -17.40 -17.34 4.93
N LEU A 15 -16.38 -18.14 4.61
CA LEU A 15 -15.47 -17.88 3.50
C LEU A 15 -16.19 -17.86 2.14
N LYS A 16 -17.12 -18.80 1.90
CA LYS A 16 -17.95 -18.83 0.68
C LYS A 16 -18.79 -17.57 0.55
N ARG A 17 -19.49 -17.18 1.63
CA ARG A 17 -20.34 -15.99 1.65
C ARG A 17 -19.52 -14.73 1.38
N GLU A 18 -18.35 -14.62 1.98
CA GLU A 18 -17.49 -13.45 1.82
C GLU A 18 -16.85 -13.37 0.43
N ALA A 19 -16.44 -14.50 -0.15
CA ALA A 19 -15.94 -14.59 -1.51
C ALA A 19 -17.00 -14.12 -2.52
N ALA A 20 -18.26 -14.59 -2.37
CA ALA A 20 -19.38 -14.15 -3.19
C ALA A 20 -19.67 -12.64 -3.02
N ARG A 21 -19.67 -12.15 -1.78
CA ARG A 21 -19.89 -10.73 -1.47
C ARG A 21 -18.84 -9.81 -2.11
N GLN A 22 -17.58 -10.25 -2.16
CA GLN A 22 -16.48 -9.48 -2.76
C GLN A 22 -16.31 -9.70 -4.27
N GLY A 23 -17.03 -10.66 -4.88
CA GLY A 23 -16.82 -11.05 -6.28
C GLY A 23 -15.44 -11.66 -6.52
N ARG A 24 -14.89 -12.37 -5.54
CA ARG A 24 -13.53 -12.96 -5.59
C ARG A 24 -13.59 -14.47 -5.39
N THR A 25 -12.55 -15.18 -5.81
CA THR A 25 -12.46 -16.62 -5.54
C THR A 25 -12.09 -16.88 -4.08
N MET A 26 -12.52 -18.04 -3.54
CA MET A 26 -12.13 -18.45 -2.18
C MET A 26 -10.61 -18.57 -2.02
N SER A 27 -9.91 -19.06 -3.04
CA SER A 27 -8.46 -19.18 -3.04
C SER A 27 -7.76 -17.83 -2.92
N GLU A 28 -8.19 -16.81 -3.67
CA GLU A 28 -7.64 -15.45 -3.57
C GLU A 28 -7.89 -14.83 -2.20
N LEU A 29 -9.08 -15.05 -1.64
CA LEU A 29 -9.46 -14.49 -0.35
C LEU A 29 -8.64 -15.13 0.80
N VAL A 30 -8.46 -16.45 0.77
CA VAL A 30 -7.59 -17.17 1.72
C VAL A 30 -6.14 -16.72 1.58
N GLU A 31 -5.63 -16.60 0.37
CA GLU A 31 -4.26 -16.16 0.12
C GLU A 31 -4.02 -14.73 0.66
N SER A 32 -4.95 -13.83 0.40
CA SER A 32 -4.90 -12.45 0.89
C SER A 32 -4.90 -12.41 2.42
N ALA A 33 -5.77 -13.20 3.06
CA ALA A 33 -5.84 -13.28 4.52
C ALA A 33 -4.52 -13.79 5.13
N LEU A 34 -3.93 -14.84 4.55
CA LEU A 34 -2.63 -15.37 4.99
C LEU A 34 -1.52 -14.32 4.84
N ARG A 35 -1.47 -13.60 3.71
CA ARG A 35 -0.50 -12.51 3.54
C ARG A 35 -0.66 -11.41 4.58
N LEU A 36 -1.90 -11.01 4.87
CA LEU A 36 -2.17 -9.98 5.88
C LEU A 36 -1.76 -10.46 7.27
N MET A 37 -2.03 -11.71 7.62
CA MET A 37 -1.62 -12.31 8.89
C MET A 37 -0.09 -12.25 9.08
N PHE A 38 0.68 -12.67 8.07
CA PHE A 38 2.14 -12.64 8.14
C PHE A 38 2.74 -11.24 8.01
N ARG A 39 2.08 -10.31 7.29
CA ARG A 39 2.48 -8.90 7.25
C ARG A 39 2.25 -8.21 8.59
N ALA A 40 1.12 -8.46 9.26
CA ALA A 40 0.80 -7.87 10.55
C ALA A 40 1.78 -8.29 11.66
N GLN A 41 2.42 -9.46 11.51
CA GLN A 41 3.48 -9.92 12.42
C GLN A 41 4.82 -9.19 12.25
N ARG A 42 5.03 -8.39 11.20
CA ARG A 42 6.14 -7.43 11.20
C ARG A 42 5.83 -6.40 12.27
N ARG A 43 6.48 -6.53 13.44
CA ARG A 43 6.49 -5.50 14.48
C ARG A 43 6.71 -4.15 13.79
N ARG A 44 5.88 -3.16 14.13
CA ARG A 44 6.21 -1.77 13.88
C ARG A 44 7.57 -1.54 14.53
N SER A 45 8.61 -1.54 13.72
CA SER A 45 9.92 -1.09 14.15
C SER A 45 9.83 0.42 14.29
N ASP A 46 10.42 0.98 15.33
CA ASP A 46 10.69 2.41 15.34
C ASP A 46 11.57 2.71 14.13
N LEU A 47 10.94 3.33 13.13
CA LEU A 47 11.65 3.79 11.96
C LEU A 47 12.46 5.02 12.38
N PRO A 48 13.72 5.15 11.93
CA PRO A 48 14.44 6.39 12.13
C PRO A 48 13.63 7.53 11.49
N PRO A 49 13.76 8.76 12.01
CA PRO A 49 13.12 9.92 11.39
C PRO A 49 13.57 10.03 9.93
N LEU A 50 12.65 10.49 9.06
CA LEU A 50 12.99 10.75 7.67
C LEU A 50 14.14 11.79 7.61
N PRO A 51 15.08 11.64 6.66
CA PRO A 51 16.15 12.60 6.52
C PRO A 51 15.59 14.00 6.22
N THR A 52 16.11 15.00 6.91
CA THR A 52 15.78 16.41 6.66
C THR A 52 16.85 17.02 5.77
N PHE A 53 16.43 17.64 4.65
CA PHE A 53 17.31 18.34 3.74
C PHE A 53 17.08 19.85 3.84
N ARG A 54 18.16 20.64 3.90
CA ARG A 54 18.08 22.09 3.72
C ARG A 54 18.14 22.41 2.22
N SER A 55 17.00 22.33 1.55
CA SER A 55 16.90 22.56 0.09
C SER A 55 16.98 24.03 -0.33
N GLY A 56 17.12 24.97 0.62
CA GLY A 56 17.20 26.41 0.31
C GLY A 56 15.86 27.06 -0.02
N GLY A 57 14.74 26.33 0.09
CA GLY A 57 13.41 26.82 -0.26
C GLY A 57 13.07 26.61 -1.74
N HIS A 58 12.04 27.31 -2.23
CA HIS A 58 11.67 27.32 -3.64
C HIS A 58 12.14 28.65 -4.27
N LEU A 59 12.68 28.58 -5.48
CA LEU A 59 13.14 29.76 -6.22
C LEU A 59 11.98 30.53 -6.87
N VAL A 60 10.96 29.79 -7.32
CA VAL A 60 9.76 30.31 -8.00
C VAL A 60 8.54 29.52 -7.57
N ASP A 61 7.35 30.09 -7.75
CA ASP A 61 6.10 29.32 -7.67
C ASP A 61 6.06 28.33 -8.85
N VAL A 62 5.85 27.05 -8.55
CA VAL A 62 5.79 25.98 -9.56
C VAL A 62 4.55 26.13 -10.46
N ALA A 63 3.52 26.85 -10.00
CA ALA A 63 2.36 27.18 -10.81
C ALA A 63 2.60 28.35 -11.78
N ASP A 64 3.66 29.15 -11.58
CA ASP A 64 4.01 30.28 -12.44
C ASP A 64 5.08 29.89 -13.46
N ARG A 65 4.61 29.56 -14.66
CA ARG A 65 5.45 29.15 -15.78
C ARG A 65 6.44 30.25 -16.19
N ASP A 66 6.00 31.50 -16.21
CA ASP A 66 6.81 32.58 -16.76
C ASP A 66 7.92 32.96 -15.77
N ALA A 67 7.62 32.96 -14.46
CA ALA A 67 8.62 33.10 -13.40
C ALA A 67 9.70 32.00 -13.47
N LEU A 68 9.30 30.76 -13.75
CA LEU A 68 10.26 29.66 -13.95
C LEU A 68 11.19 29.91 -15.14
N TYR A 69 10.64 30.28 -16.30
CA TYR A 69 11.47 30.57 -17.49
C TYR A 69 12.41 31.74 -17.26
N GLN A 70 11.95 32.79 -16.57
CA GLN A 70 12.79 33.93 -16.23
C GLN A 70 13.95 33.54 -15.31
N ALA A 71 13.69 32.72 -14.28
CA ALA A 71 14.73 32.23 -13.37
C ALA A 71 15.74 31.28 -14.05
N MET A 72 15.33 30.53 -15.07
CA MET A 72 16.19 29.60 -15.80
C MET A 72 16.99 30.27 -16.93
N GLU A 73 16.40 31.22 -17.65
CA GLU A 73 16.93 31.72 -18.93
C GLU A 73 17.27 33.22 -18.92
N GLY A 74 16.92 33.97 -17.87
CA GLY A 74 17.31 35.37 -17.70
C GLY A 74 16.76 36.35 -18.74
N ARG A 75 15.68 35.99 -19.44
CA ARG A 75 14.99 36.85 -20.42
C ARG A 75 13.76 37.51 -19.80
#